data_AF-A0A151P031-F1
#
_entry.id   AF-A0A151P031-F1
#
_cell.length_a   1.000
_cell.length_b   1.000
_cell.length_c   1.000
_cell.angle_alpha   90.00
_cell.angle_beta   90.00
_cell.angle_gamma   90.00
#
_symmetry.space_group_name_H-M   'P 1'
#
loop_
_entity.id
_entity.type
_entity.pdbx_description
1 polymer ?
#
loop_
_entity_poly.entity_id
_entity_poly.type
_entity_poly.pdbx_seq_one_letter_code
_entity_poly.pdbx_strand_id
1 'polypeptide(L)'
;MHRGSPARGHNHPVPAPLSPAGVAQATGARGLRPAVAVGTLLYLGLCRSCTQRYYAAAQAAFARPPLRCPVLLFHGCDDRLCDPTGLRALLEAWRGAGIPVHVQAWQQSVHAGHLRRHPEEYRAALTAFLVQLDLGLP
;
A
#
# COMPACT_ATOMS: atom_id res chain seq x y z
N MET A 1 17.66 -6.38 -43.98
CA MET A 1 16.38 -5.67 -43.76
C MET A 1 15.56 -6.46 -42.74
N HIS A 2 15.55 -6.05 -41.48
CA HIS A 2 14.56 -6.55 -40.51
C HIS A 2 14.19 -5.37 -39.61
N ARG A 3 13.03 -4.75 -39.90
CA ARG A 3 12.42 -3.74 -39.04
C ARG A 3 11.74 -4.46 -37.88
N GLY A 4 12.30 -4.35 -36.68
CA GLY A 4 11.60 -4.67 -35.44
C GLY A 4 10.66 -3.53 -35.09
N SER A 5 9.37 -3.83 -35.00
CA SER A 5 8.32 -2.91 -34.52
C SER A 5 8.36 -2.83 -32.99
N PRO A 6 8.29 -1.66 -32.34
CA PRO A 6 8.26 -1.59 -30.88
C PRO A 6 6.84 -1.87 -30.38
N ALA A 7 6.71 -2.88 -29.52
CA ALA A 7 5.49 -3.14 -28.77
C ALA A 7 5.15 -1.92 -27.89
N ARG A 8 4.03 -1.26 -28.20
CA ARG A 8 3.40 -0.24 -27.35
C ARG A 8 2.92 -0.89 -26.06
N GLY A 9 3.78 -0.92 -25.04
CA GLY A 9 3.37 -1.15 -23.67
C GLY A 9 2.45 -0.01 -23.23
N HIS A 10 1.14 -0.26 -23.27
CA HIS A 10 0.14 0.63 -22.69
C HIS A 10 0.25 0.54 -21.17
N ASN A 11 1.15 1.33 -20.59
CA ASN A 11 1.17 1.63 -19.16
C ASN A 11 -0.02 2.55 -18.87
N HIS A 12 -1.22 1.98 -18.78
CA HIS A 12 -2.31 2.68 -18.12
C HIS A 12 -2.02 2.66 -16.61
N PRO A 13 -1.81 3.81 -15.96
CA PRO A 13 -1.67 3.83 -14.52
C PRO A 13 -3.00 3.35 -13.93
N VAL A 14 -2.97 2.16 -13.33
CA VAL A 14 -4.06 1.71 -12.45
C VAL A 14 -4.08 2.71 -11.29
N PRO A 15 -5.14 3.52 -11.14
CA PRO A 15 -5.13 4.53 -10.11
C PRO A 15 -5.22 3.86 -8.75
N ALA A 16 -4.40 4.37 -7.86
CA ALA A 16 -4.37 3.96 -6.47
C ALA A 16 -5.78 4.00 -5.85
N PRO A 17 -6.18 2.97 -5.08
CA PRO A 17 -7.55 2.81 -4.56
C PRO A 17 -8.00 3.93 -3.62
N LEU A 18 -7.06 4.69 -3.04
CA LEU A 18 -7.33 5.83 -2.15
C LEU A 18 -7.29 7.19 -2.86
N SER A 19 -6.98 7.23 -4.15
CA SER A 19 -7.16 8.45 -4.94
C SER A 19 -8.64 8.66 -5.26
N PRO A 20 -9.13 9.90 -5.47
CA PRO A 20 -10.50 10.13 -5.94
C PRO A 20 -10.84 9.35 -7.22
N ALA A 21 -9.84 9.14 -8.08
CA ALA A 21 -9.96 8.29 -9.26
C ALA A 21 -10.09 6.80 -8.92
N GLY A 22 -9.40 6.30 -7.89
CA GLY A 22 -9.52 4.92 -7.39
C GLY A 22 -10.87 4.66 -6.74
N VAL A 23 -11.34 5.58 -5.89
CA VAL A 23 -12.67 5.53 -5.26
C VAL A 23 -13.77 5.54 -6.33
N ALA A 24 -13.66 6.43 -7.32
CA ALA A 24 -14.56 6.44 -8.46
C ALA A 24 -14.49 5.13 -9.26
N GLN A 25 -13.32 4.53 -9.43
CA GLN A 25 -13.17 3.29 -10.18
C GLN A 25 -13.72 2.06 -9.47
N ALA A 26 -13.75 2.07 -8.13
CA ALA A 26 -14.42 1.07 -7.31
C ALA A 26 -15.94 1.08 -7.48
N THR A 27 -16.52 2.18 -7.97
CA THR A 27 -17.95 2.20 -8.33
C THR A 27 -18.20 1.42 -9.62
N GLY A 28 -19.13 0.47 -9.58
CA GLY A 28 -19.53 -0.32 -10.77
C GLY A 28 -20.23 0.49 -11.85
N ALA A 29 -20.71 1.70 -11.52
CA ALA A 29 -21.43 2.60 -12.42
C ALA A 29 -20.46 3.54 -13.15
N ARG A 30 -19.96 3.13 -14.31
CA ARG A 30 -18.97 3.87 -15.12
C ARG A 30 -19.36 5.33 -15.40
N GLY A 31 -20.64 5.62 -15.60
CA GLY A 31 -21.14 6.99 -15.86
C GLY A 31 -21.12 7.92 -14.66
N LEU A 32 -21.11 7.39 -13.43
CA LEU A 32 -21.12 8.20 -12.21
C LEU A 32 -19.71 8.54 -11.70
N ARG A 33 -18.68 7.94 -12.28
CA ARG A 33 -17.27 8.15 -11.91
C ARG A 33 -16.86 9.62 -11.74
N PRO A 34 -17.14 10.55 -12.67
CA PRO A 34 -16.75 11.95 -12.49
C PRO A 34 -17.47 12.60 -11.30
N ALA A 35 -18.77 12.33 -11.13
CA ALA A 35 -19.54 12.85 -9.99
C ALA A 35 -19.01 12.31 -8.65
N VAL A 36 -18.66 11.02 -8.59
CA VAL A 36 -18.05 10.39 -7.41
C VAL A 36 -16.69 11.01 -7.10
N ALA A 37 -15.85 11.23 -8.11
CA ALA A 37 -14.54 11.85 -7.90
C ALA A 37 -14.66 13.30 -7.38
N VAL A 38 -15.53 14.11 -8.00
CA VAL A 38 -15.78 15.50 -7.57
C VAL A 38 -16.40 15.55 -6.18
N GLY A 39 -17.40 14.72 -5.91
CA GLY A 39 -18.03 14.62 -4.59
C GLY A 39 -17.04 14.21 -3.50
N THR A 40 -16.14 13.27 -3.80
CA THR A 40 -15.08 12.85 -2.87
C THR A 40 -14.13 14.01 -2.56
N LEU A 41 -13.68 14.76 -3.58
CA LEU A 41 -12.81 15.93 -3.39
C LEU A 41 -13.51 17.04 -2.60
N LEU A 42 -14.79 17.29 -2.88
CA LEU A 42 -15.60 18.26 -2.14
C LEU A 42 -15.71 17.86 -0.67
N TYR A 43 -16.05 16.60 -0.38
CA TYR A 43 -16.11 16.05 0.98
C TYR A 43 -14.77 16.20 1.70
N LEU A 44 -13.66 15.77 1.08
CA LEU A 44 -12.33 15.86 1.67
C LEU A 44 -11.90 17.32 1.90
N GLY A 45 -12.33 18.24 1.04
CA GLY A 45 -12.10 19.68 1.19
C GLY A 45 -12.88 20.28 2.36
N LEU A 46 -14.20 20.06 2.41
CA LEU A 46 -15.09 20.57 3.47
C LEU A 46 -14.73 19.98 4.84
N CYS A 47 -14.38 18.69 4.88
CA CYS A 47 -14.04 17.98 6.11
C CYS A 47 -12.53 17.92 6.37
N ARG A 48 -11.71 18.74 5.67
CA ARG A 48 -10.24 18.67 5.72
C ARG A 48 -9.69 18.68 7.14
N SER A 49 -10.18 19.57 8.00
CA SER A 49 -9.69 19.69 9.37
C SER A 49 -9.92 18.40 10.17
N CYS A 50 -11.05 17.72 9.95
CA CYS A 50 -11.38 16.47 10.62
C CYS A 50 -10.58 15.29 10.03
N THR A 51 -10.58 15.16 8.69
CA THR A 51 -9.91 14.07 7.99
C THR A 51 -8.39 14.13 8.19
N GLN A 52 -7.79 15.30 8.10
CA GLN A 52 -6.36 15.49 8.32
C GLN A 52 -5.96 15.23 9.78
N ARG A 53 -6.75 15.68 10.77
CA ARG A 53 -6.50 15.38 12.18
C ARG A 53 -6.56 13.89 12.47
N TYR A 54 -7.60 13.20 11.99
CA TYR A 54 -7.73 11.76 12.18
C TYR A 54 -6.59 11.00 11.51
N TYR A 55 -6.26 11.37 10.27
CA TYR A 55 -5.16 10.75 9.53
C TYR A 55 -3.80 10.98 10.21
N ALA A 56 -3.53 12.18 10.73
CA ALA A 56 -2.31 12.45 11.48
C ALA A 56 -2.22 11.65 12.79
N ALA A 57 -3.34 11.53 13.53
CA ALA A 57 -3.40 10.72 14.74
C ALA A 57 -3.15 9.22 14.44
N ALA A 58 -3.76 8.69 13.37
CA ALA A 58 -3.53 7.32 12.93
C ALA A 58 -2.07 7.07 12.53
N GLN A 59 -1.45 7.99 11.79
CA GLN A 59 -0.03 7.91 11.45
C GLN A 59 0.86 7.95 12.69
N ALA A 60 0.56 8.80 13.67
CA ALA A 60 1.33 8.86 14.91
C ALA A 60 1.24 7.55 15.71
N ALA A 61 0.05 6.96 15.80
CA ALA A 61 -0.17 5.67 16.45
C ALA A 61 0.55 4.53 15.70
N PHE A 62 0.58 4.57 14.37
CA PHE A 62 1.32 3.60 13.56
C PHE A 62 2.84 3.75 13.73
N ALA A 63 3.34 4.99 13.76
CA ALA A 63 4.76 5.27 13.95
C ALA A 63 5.28 4.83 15.33
N ARG A 64 4.42 4.88 16.35
CA ARG A 64 4.73 4.48 17.72
C ARG A 64 3.64 3.55 18.25
N PRO A 65 3.64 2.28 17.81
CA PRO A 65 2.61 1.35 18.21
C PRO A 65 2.67 1.11 19.73
N PRO A 66 1.52 1.01 20.41
CA PRO A 66 1.48 0.77 21.85
C PRO A 66 1.98 -0.62 22.22
N LEU A 67 1.92 -1.58 21.28
CA LEU A 67 2.41 -2.94 21.43
C LEU A 67 3.65 -3.15 20.59
N ARG A 68 4.67 -3.81 21.18
CA ARG A 68 5.93 -4.16 20.50
C ARG A 68 5.88 -5.61 20.00
N CYS A 69 4.90 -5.92 19.15
CA CYS A 69 4.77 -7.25 18.55
C CYS A 69 5.64 -7.39 17.30
N PRO A 70 6.09 -8.60 16.93
CA PRO A 70 6.74 -8.85 15.65
C PRO A 70 5.85 -8.40 14.47
N VAL A 71 6.47 -7.77 13.48
CA VAL A 71 5.78 -7.20 12.30
C VAL A 71 6.33 -7.81 11.02
N LEU A 72 5.43 -8.26 10.14
CA LEU A 72 5.71 -8.53 8.74
C LEU A 72 5.11 -7.40 7.89
N LEU A 73 5.94 -6.70 7.14
CA LEU A 73 5.53 -5.61 6.27
C LEU A 73 5.77 -5.96 4.80
N PHE A 74 4.74 -5.74 3.99
CA PHE A 74 4.76 -5.90 2.54
C PHE A 74 4.76 -4.53 1.86
N HIS A 75 5.65 -4.30 0.90
CA HIS A 75 5.59 -3.07 0.09
C HIS A 75 6.14 -3.23 -1.34
N GLY A 76 5.69 -2.36 -2.24
CA GLY A 76 6.28 -2.19 -3.57
C GLY A 76 7.27 -1.02 -3.56
N CYS A 77 8.36 -1.13 -4.32
CA CYS A 77 9.33 -0.04 -4.51
C CYS A 77 8.81 1.04 -5.48
N ASP A 78 7.85 0.70 -6.33
CA ASP A 78 7.22 1.58 -7.32
C ASP A 78 5.88 2.18 -6.82
N ASP A 79 5.55 2.01 -5.54
CA ASP A 79 4.30 2.50 -4.96
C ASP A 79 4.33 4.02 -4.80
N ARG A 80 3.55 4.71 -5.65
CA ARG A 80 3.43 6.19 -5.64
C ARG A 80 2.71 6.75 -4.40
N LEU A 81 2.02 5.91 -3.64
CA LEU A 81 1.36 6.34 -2.39
C LEU A 81 2.27 6.21 -1.17
N CYS A 82 3.41 5.54 -1.30
CA CYS A 82 4.34 5.30 -0.21
C CYS A 82 5.61 6.13 -0.44
N ASP A 83 5.97 6.99 0.51
CA ASP A 83 7.29 7.63 0.48
C ASP A 83 8.35 6.61 0.93
N PRO A 84 9.29 6.20 0.05
CA PRO A 84 10.30 5.21 0.40
C PRO A 84 11.23 5.70 1.51
N THR A 85 11.45 7.02 1.62
CA THR A 85 12.30 7.58 2.67
C THR A 85 11.62 7.49 4.03
N GLY A 86 10.35 7.91 4.11
CA GLY A 86 9.51 7.81 5.29
C GLY A 86 9.32 6.37 5.75
N LEU A 87 9.08 5.43 4.82
CA LEU A 87 8.96 4.00 5.15
C LEU A 87 10.26 3.47 5.76
N ARG A 88 11.42 3.78 5.17
CA ARG A 88 12.71 3.35 5.71
C ARG A 88 12.96 3.91 7.12
N ALA A 89 12.69 5.20 7.33
CA ALA A 89 12.82 5.82 8.65
C ALA A 89 11.90 5.17 9.70
N LEU A 90 10.68 4.82 9.30
CA LEU A 90 9.73 4.09 10.15
C LEU A 90 10.25 2.71 10.55
N LEU A 91 10.75 1.93 9.58
CA LEU A 91 11.29 0.58 9.83
C LEU A 91 12.48 0.62 10.79
N GLU A 92 13.38 1.59 10.61
CA GLU A 92 14.52 1.79 11.52
C GLU A 92 14.07 2.23 12.91
N ALA A 93 13.06 3.11 13.01
CA ALA A 93 12.51 3.52 14.30
C ALA A 93 11.87 2.33 15.05
N TRP A 94 11.14 1.46 14.36
CA TRP A 94 10.58 0.24 14.95
C TRP A 94 11.67 -0.73 15.42
N ARG A 95 12.69 -0.98 14.59
CA ARG A 95 13.84 -1.82 14.97
C ARG A 95 14.57 -1.25 16.19
N GLY A 96 14.82 0.05 16.21
CA GLY A 96 15.42 0.74 17.35
C GLY A 96 14.56 0.70 18.62
N ALA A 97 13.24 0.59 18.49
CA ALA A 97 12.31 0.39 19.61
C ALA A 97 12.21 -1.07 20.09
N GLY A 98 13.00 -1.99 19.49
CA GLY A 98 13.01 -3.42 19.82
C GLY A 98 11.88 -4.21 19.18
N ILE A 99 11.22 -3.68 18.14
CA ILE A 99 10.19 -4.39 17.38
C ILE A 99 10.90 -5.28 16.34
N PRO A 100 10.69 -6.61 16.34
CA PRO A 100 11.20 -7.47 15.28
C PRO A 100 10.46 -7.19 13.98
N VAL A 101 11.17 -6.69 12.96
CA VAL A 101 10.56 -6.26 11.69
C VAL A 101 11.09 -7.09 10.53
N HIS A 102 10.20 -7.81 9.87
CA HIS A 102 10.43 -8.53 8.62
C HIS A 102 9.81 -7.76 7.46
N VAL A 103 10.53 -7.69 6.34
CA VAL A 103 10.10 -6.92 5.18
C VAL A 103 10.19 -7.77 3.94
N GLN A 104 9.08 -7.88 3.22
CA GLN A 104 9.03 -8.43 1.87
C GLN A 104 8.73 -7.28 0.89
N ALA A 105 9.68 -7.03 -0.01
CA ALA A 105 9.62 -5.93 -0.96
C ALA A 105 9.65 -6.45 -2.39
N TRP A 106 8.92 -5.79 -3.29
CA TRP A 106 8.95 -6.08 -4.72
C TRP A 106 9.34 -4.85 -5.53
N GLN A 107 10.17 -5.02 -6.56
CA GLN A 107 10.54 -3.93 -7.47
C GLN A 107 9.33 -3.32 -8.16
N GLN A 108 8.36 -4.17 -8.55
CA GLN A 108 7.13 -3.75 -9.21
C GLN A 108 5.93 -4.43 -8.57
N SER A 109 5.16 -3.68 -7.79
CA SER A 109 3.91 -4.14 -7.22
C SER A 109 3.00 -2.96 -6.88
N VAL A 110 1.86 -2.90 -7.57
CA VAL A 110 0.84 -1.87 -7.36
C VAL A 110 0.38 -1.87 -5.90
N HIS A 111 0.17 -0.68 -5.34
CA HIS A 111 -0.37 -0.48 -3.99
C HIS A 111 -1.54 -1.42 -3.69
N ALA A 112 -1.47 -2.12 -2.55
CA ALA A 112 -2.48 -3.11 -2.12
C ALA A 112 -2.81 -4.20 -3.16
N GLY A 113 -1.87 -4.48 -4.08
CA GLY A 113 -1.97 -5.49 -5.13
C GLY A 113 -1.05 -6.69 -4.93
N HIS A 114 -0.23 -6.69 -3.86
CA HIS A 114 0.85 -7.65 -3.65
C HIS A 114 0.40 -9.11 -3.71
N LEU A 115 -0.62 -9.50 -2.94
CA LEU A 115 -1.15 -10.87 -2.94
C LEU A 115 -1.66 -11.32 -4.32
N ARG A 116 -2.29 -10.41 -5.09
CA ARG A 116 -2.80 -10.76 -6.43
C ARG A 116 -1.67 -10.90 -7.44
N ARG A 117 -0.62 -10.08 -7.33
CA ARG A 117 0.47 -10.02 -8.31
C ARG A 117 1.58 -11.04 -8.03
N HIS A 118 1.85 -11.30 -6.76
CA HIS A 118 2.93 -12.16 -6.27
C HIS A 118 2.40 -13.18 -5.25
N PRO A 119 1.40 -14.01 -5.62
CA PRO A 119 0.68 -14.85 -4.66
C PRO A 119 1.58 -15.86 -3.95
N GLU A 120 2.51 -16.49 -4.67
CA GLU A 120 3.39 -17.52 -4.10
C GLU A 120 4.41 -16.92 -3.13
N GLU A 121 5.10 -15.85 -3.53
CA GLU A 121 6.05 -15.15 -2.66
C GLU A 121 5.36 -14.55 -1.43
N TYR A 122 4.17 -13.98 -1.60
CA TYR A 122 3.38 -13.43 -0.49
C TYR A 122 3.04 -14.53 0.53
N ARG A 123 2.53 -15.68 0.05
CA ARG A 123 2.17 -16.81 0.91
C ARG A 123 3.39 -17.40 1.57
N ALA A 124 4.49 -17.58 0.85
CA ALA A 124 5.73 -18.11 1.41
C ALA A 124 6.27 -17.21 2.54
N ALA A 125 6.33 -15.89 2.33
CA ALA A 125 6.75 -14.94 3.35
C ALA A 125 5.82 -14.94 4.57
N LEU A 126 4.50 -14.99 4.35
CA LEU A 126 3.53 -15.06 5.44
C LEU A 126 3.65 -16.36 6.24
N THR A 127 3.71 -17.51 5.56
CA THR A 127 3.85 -18.82 6.20
C THR A 127 5.15 -18.90 7.00
N ALA A 128 6.27 -18.47 6.42
CA ALA A 128 7.56 -18.44 7.12
C ALA A 128 7.50 -17.57 8.38
N PHE A 129 6.86 -16.40 8.30
CA PHE A 129 6.68 -15.52 9.46
C PHE A 129 5.78 -16.16 10.54
N LEU A 130 4.68 -16.81 10.16
CA LEU A 130 3.81 -17.51 11.12
C LEU A 130 4.51 -18.69 11.81
N VAL A 131 5.29 -19.46 11.05
CA VAL A 131 6.12 -20.55 11.60
C VAL A 131 7.14 -20.00 12.59
N GLN A 132 7.81 -18.88 12.27
CA GLN A 132 8.73 -18.22 13.19
C GLN A 132 8.08 -17.80 14.53
N LEU A 133 6.77 -17.53 14.52
CA LEU A 133 6.01 -17.16 15.70
C LEU A 133 5.39 -18.36 16.43
N ASP A 134 5.69 -19.59 16.01
CA ASP A 134 5.06 -20.82 16.50
C ASP A 134 3.52 -20.82 16.30
N LEU A 135 3.04 -20.09 15.28
CA LEU A 135 1.64 -19.97 14.88
C LEU A 135 1.33 -20.70 13.56
N GLY A 136 2.33 -21.33 12.95
CA GLY A 136 2.13 -22.13 11.74
C GLY A 136 1.25 -23.35 12.03
N LEU A 137 0.25 -23.60 11.18
CA LEU A 137 -0.43 -24.89 11.15
C LEU A 137 0.58 -25.97 10.72
N PRO A 138 0.49 -27.21 11.27
CA PRO A 138 1.31 -28.33 10.84
C PRO A 138 1.11 -28.68 9.36
#